data_AF-A0A7J3DB59-F1
#
_entry.id   AF-A0A7J3DB59-F1
#
_cell.length_a   1.000
_cell.length_b   1.000
_cell.length_c   1.000
_cell.angle_alpha   90.00
_cell.angle_beta   90.00
_cell.angle_gamma   90.00
#
_symmetry.space_group_name_H-M   'P 1'
#
loop_
_entity.id
_entity.type
_entity.pdbx_description
1 polymer ?
#
loop_
_entity_poly.entity_id
_entity_poly.type
_entity_poly.pdbx_seq_one_letter_code
_entity_poly.pdbx_strand_id
1 'polypeptide(L)'
;MKGFRGIVIKATRRSMGLSSPIRDFLVYARQLEEKGIKVLKLNIGDPNKFDFETPKHIREALCRAVEECDNGYADAEGLAELRRAIIEKEREKNHIDLDIGDVVITTGVTEAIQAVVAAS
;
A
#
# COMPACT_ATOMS: atom_id res chain seq x y z
N MET A 1 17.77 -39.12 -22.79
CA MET A 1 17.41 -37.89 -22.05
C MET A 1 17.50 -36.71 -23.01
N LYS A 2 16.37 -36.22 -23.54
CA LYS A 2 16.36 -35.04 -24.42
C LYS A 2 16.35 -33.80 -23.54
N GLY A 3 17.42 -33.00 -23.59
CA GLY A 3 17.56 -31.77 -22.83
C GLY A 3 16.48 -30.77 -23.19
N PHE A 4 15.74 -30.29 -22.19
CA PHE A 4 14.93 -29.09 -22.31
C PHE A 4 15.88 -27.93 -22.67
N ARG A 5 15.83 -27.45 -23.92
CA ARG A 5 16.42 -26.16 -24.27
C ARG A 5 15.64 -25.11 -23.47
N GLY A 6 16.30 -24.55 -22.44
CA GLY A 6 15.70 -23.57 -21.54
C GLY A 6 15.19 -22.36 -22.33
N ILE A 7 13.88 -22.16 -22.32
CA ILE A 7 13.26 -20.94 -22.83
C ILE A 7 13.66 -19.82 -21.89
N VAL A 8 14.44 -18.85 -22.38
CA VAL A 8 14.74 -17.63 -21.63
C VAL A 8 13.55 -16.69 -21.75
N ILE A 9 12.74 -16.62 -20.69
CA ILE A 9 11.63 -15.67 -20.60
C ILE A 9 12.22 -14.30 -20.23
N LYS A 10 12.21 -13.36 -21.18
CA LYS A 10 12.69 -11.99 -20.96
C LYS A 10 11.62 -11.15 -20.26
N ALA A 11 12.03 -10.41 -19.24
CA ALA A 11 11.18 -9.41 -18.60
C ALA A 11 10.84 -8.26 -19.58
N THR A 12 9.70 -7.60 -19.34
CA THR A 12 9.29 -6.46 -20.18
C THR A 12 10.23 -5.27 -20.00
N ARG A 13 10.47 -4.51 -21.07
CA ARG A 13 11.36 -3.33 -21.03
C ARG A 13 10.98 -2.33 -19.93
N ARG A 14 9.68 -2.07 -19.74
CA ARG A 14 9.17 -1.16 -18.71
C ARG A 14 9.48 -1.59 -17.27
N SER A 15 9.69 -2.88 -17.03
CA SER A 15 10.02 -3.41 -15.70
C SER A 15 11.52 -3.47 -15.42
N MET A 16 12.37 -3.52 -16.46
CA MET A 16 13.81 -3.75 -16.28
C MET A 16 14.55 -2.58 -15.62
N GLY A 17 13.97 -1.37 -15.60
CA GLY A 17 14.58 -0.18 -15.00
C GLY A 17 14.11 0.14 -13.57
N LEU A 18 13.27 -0.71 -12.97
CA LEU A 18 12.73 -0.47 -11.64
C LEU A 18 13.77 -0.82 -10.56
N SER A 19 14.13 0.15 -9.70
CA SER A 19 15.03 -0.04 -8.57
C SER A 19 14.50 0.65 -7.30
N SER A 20 14.99 0.25 -6.13
CA SER A 20 14.60 0.84 -4.85
C SER A 20 15.83 1.04 -3.96
N PRO A 21 16.50 2.20 -4.05
CA PRO A 21 17.72 2.48 -3.28
C PRO A 21 17.56 2.31 -1.77
N ILE A 22 16.36 2.60 -1.25
CA ILE A 22 16.03 2.45 0.18
C ILE A 22 16.08 0.97 0.62
N ARG A 23 15.67 0.04 -0.26
CA ARG A 23 15.65 -1.40 0.04
C ARG A 23 17.01 -2.05 -0.13
N ASP A 24 17.85 -1.51 -1.02
CA ASP A 24 19.22 -2.02 -1.22
C ASP A 24 20.04 -1.95 0.07
N PHE A 25 19.85 -0.89 0.87
CA PHE A 25 20.49 -0.76 2.18
C PHE A 25 20.09 -1.86 3.18
N LEU A 26 18.85 -2.37 3.11
CA LEU A 26 18.35 -3.39 4.03
C LEU A 26 19.10 -4.72 3.89
N VAL A 27 19.67 -5.00 2.72
CA VAL A 27 20.48 -6.20 2.50
C VAL A 27 21.73 -6.17 3.37
N TYR A 28 22.45 -5.05 3.37
CA TYR A 28 23.66 -4.87 4.19
C TYR A 28 23.34 -4.85 5.68
N ALA A 29 22.25 -4.19 6.09
CA ALA A 29 21.80 -4.19 7.47
C ALA A 29 21.55 -5.62 7.99
N ARG A 30 20.89 -6.48 7.20
CA ARG A 30 20.66 -7.89 7.56
C ARG A 30 21.97 -8.68 7.70
N GLN A 31 22.93 -8.47 6.81
CA GLN A 31 24.23 -9.14 6.90
C GLN A 31 25.01 -8.78 8.16
N LEU A 32 24.85 -7.57 8.68
CA LEU A 32 25.44 -7.15 9.95
C LEU A 32 24.69 -7.77 11.14
N GLU A 33 23.36 -7.79 11.08
CA GLU A 33 22.52 -8.44 12.10
C GLU A 33 22.81 -9.95 12.22
N GLU A 34 23.03 -10.65 11.11
CA GLU A 34 23.44 -12.07 11.08
C GLU A 34 24.79 -12.32 11.75
N LYS A 35 25.67 -11.32 11.79
CA LYS A 35 26.95 -11.37 12.50
C LYS A 35 26.82 -10.98 13.98
N GLY A 36 25.60 -10.82 14.49
CA GLY A 36 25.31 -10.41 15.85
C GLY A 36 25.50 -8.92 16.12
N ILE A 37 25.68 -8.10 15.07
CA ILE A 37 25.82 -6.65 15.21
C ILE A 37 24.43 -6.03 15.29
N LYS A 38 24.16 -5.31 16.37
CA LYS A 38 22.91 -4.55 16.53
C LYS A 38 22.86 -3.38 15.54
N VAL A 39 21.85 -3.37 14.67
CA VAL A 39 21.61 -2.28 13.71
C VAL A 39 20.36 -1.50 14.11
N LEU A 40 20.48 -0.18 14.25
CA LEU A 40 19.34 0.72 14.46
C LEU A 40 18.81 1.18 13.10
N LYS A 41 17.57 0.82 12.78
CA LYS A 41 16.93 1.09 11.48
C LYS A 41 16.13 2.39 11.54
N LEU A 42 16.74 3.50 11.13
CA LEU A 42 16.11 4.84 11.07
C LEU A 42 15.59 5.20 9.66
N ASN A 43 15.54 4.22 8.75
CA ASN A 43 15.22 4.42 7.34
C ASN A 43 13.81 3.96 6.93
N ILE A 44 13.04 3.37 7.85
CA ILE A 44 11.71 2.82 7.58
C ILE A 44 10.66 3.77 8.17
N GLY A 45 9.84 4.37 7.32
CA GLY A 45 8.74 5.27 7.73
C GLY A 45 7.46 4.54 8.15
N ASP A 46 7.56 3.37 8.76
CA ASP A 46 6.41 2.58 9.24
C ASP A 46 6.27 2.76 10.76
N PRO A 47 5.34 3.61 11.23
CA PRO A 47 5.19 3.91 12.65
C PRO A 47 4.78 2.68 13.48
N ASN A 48 4.11 1.69 12.89
CA ASN A 48 3.71 0.47 13.59
C ASN A 48 4.89 -0.42 14.00
N LYS A 49 6.10 -0.16 13.49
CA LYS A 49 7.33 -0.84 13.94
C LYS A 49 7.92 -0.24 15.22
N PHE A 50 7.35 0.86 15.69
CA PHE A 50 7.81 1.60 16.85
C PHE A 50 6.71 1.59 17.92
N ASP A 51 6.32 2.76 18.41
CA ASP A 51 5.42 2.98 19.54
C ASP A 51 4.00 3.42 19.11
N PHE A 52 3.65 3.21 17.84
CA PHE A 52 2.31 3.50 17.32
C PHE A 52 1.55 2.23 17.02
N GLU A 53 0.23 2.29 17.24
CA GLU A 53 -0.70 1.27 16.80
C GLU A 53 -1.87 1.91 16.07
N THR A 54 -2.45 1.18 15.12
CA THR A 54 -3.76 1.52 14.55
C THR A 54 -4.79 1.65 15.69
N PRO A 55 -5.52 2.78 15.81
CA PRO A 55 -6.50 3.01 16.86
C PRO A 55 -7.50 1.85 17.06
N LYS A 56 -7.86 1.57 18.32
CA LYS A 56 -8.70 0.42 18.70
C LYS A 56 -10.01 0.34 17.91
N HIS A 57 -10.73 1.46 17.77
CA HIS A 57 -12.02 1.52 17.07
C HIS A 57 -11.91 1.12 15.59
N ILE A 58 -10.76 1.37 14.93
CA ILE A 58 -10.53 0.95 13.54
C ILE A 58 -10.34 -0.57 13.48
N ARG A 59 -9.56 -1.12 14.41
CA ARG A 59 -9.33 -2.58 14.50
C ARG A 59 -10.64 -3.32 14.79
N GLU A 60 -11.46 -2.79 15.70
CA GLU A 60 -12.78 -3.34 16.03
C GLU A 60 -13.74 -3.29 14.84
N ALA A 61 -13.77 -2.18 14.08
CA ALA A 61 -14.59 -2.09 12.88
C ALA A 61 -14.19 -3.11 11.80
N LEU A 62 -12.88 -3.32 11.61
CA LEU A 62 -12.37 -4.35 10.70
C LEU A 62 -12.76 -5.76 11.15
N CYS A 63 -12.59 -6.09 12.43
CA CYS A 63 -13.00 -7.39 12.97
C CYS A 63 -14.49 -7.64 12.78
N ARG A 64 -15.32 -6.63 13.05
CA ARG A 64 -16.78 -6.73 12.85
C ARG A 64 -17.15 -6.97 11.39
N ALA A 65 -16.55 -6.24 10.44
CA ALA A 65 -16.80 -6.46 9.02
C ALA A 65 -16.48 -7.90 8.59
N VAL A 66 -15.41 -8.49 9.14
CA VAL A 66 -15.07 -9.90 8.93
C VAL A 66 -16.12 -10.84 9.54
N GLU A 67 -16.56 -10.58 10.77
CA GLU A 67 -17.60 -11.37 11.46
C GLU A 67 -18.96 -11.31 10.74
N GLU A 68 -19.28 -10.18 10.13
CA GLU A 68 -20.51 -9.94 9.35
C GLU A 68 -20.41 -10.47 7.91
N CYS A 69 -19.29 -11.09 7.53
CA CYS A 69 -19.02 -11.59 6.17
C CYS A 69 -19.07 -10.49 5.09
N ASP A 70 -18.70 -9.26 5.42
CA ASP A 70 -18.54 -8.17 4.44
C ASP A 70 -17.18 -8.33 3.72
N ASN A 71 -17.13 -9.29 2.80
CA ASN A 71 -15.92 -9.72 2.10
C ASN A 71 -16.11 -9.87 0.58
N GLY A 72 -17.23 -9.36 0.06
CA GLY A 72 -17.51 -9.30 -1.36
C GLY A 72 -16.68 -8.23 -2.09
N TYR A 73 -16.78 -8.21 -3.41
CA TYR A 73 -16.24 -7.09 -4.18
C TYR A 73 -17.05 -5.82 -3.91
N ALA A 74 -16.36 -4.72 -3.61
CA ALA A 74 -16.94 -3.39 -3.64
C ALA A 74 -17.07 -2.89 -5.10
N ASP A 75 -17.83 -1.82 -5.29
CA ASP A 75 -17.85 -1.06 -6.54
C ASP A 75 -16.43 -0.58 -6.90
N ALA A 76 -16.18 -0.38 -8.20
CA ALA A 76 -14.84 -0.03 -8.70
C ALA A 76 -14.32 1.29 -8.12
N GLU A 77 -15.21 2.23 -7.82
CA GLU A 77 -14.90 3.51 -7.19
C GLU A 77 -14.72 3.40 -5.67
N GLY A 78 -15.12 2.28 -5.07
CA GLY A 78 -15.13 2.02 -3.63
C GLY A 78 -16.49 2.25 -2.97
N LEU A 79 -16.59 1.80 -1.71
CA LEU A 79 -17.83 1.85 -0.91
C LEU A 79 -18.39 3.28 -0.83
N ALA A 80 -19.68 3.43 -1.13
CA ALA A 80 -20.35 4.72 -1.13
C ALA A 80 -20.33 5.40 0.25
N GLU A 81 -20.39 4.62 1.33
CA GLU A 81 -20.28 5.14 2.71
C GLU A 81 -18.90 5.72 3.01
N LEU A 82 -17.83 5.05 2.57
CA LEU A 82 -16.46 5.52 2.76
C LEU A 82 -16.19 6.79 1.94
N ARG A 83 -16.68 6.83 0.69
CA ARG A 83 -16.56 8.02 -0.15
C ARG A 83 -17.27 9.23 0.46
N ARG A 84 -18.48 9.05 1.00
CA ARG A 84 -19.18 10.14 1.72
C ARG A 84 -18.44 10.58 2.98
N ALA A 85 -17.88 9.65 3.75
CA ALA A 85 -17.09 9.98 4.93
C ALA A 85 -15.83 10.79 4.58
N ILE A 86 -15.19 10.52 3.43
CA ILE A 86 -14.07 11.29 2.93
C ILE A 86 -14.52 12.70 2.53
N ILE A 87 -15.63 12.86 1.80
CA ILE A 87 -16.17 14.18 1.43
C ILE A 87 -16.37 15.05 2.68
N GLU A 88 -17.02 14.51 3.70
CA GLU A 88 -17.25 15.25 4.95
C GLU A 88 -15.93 15.60 5.65
N LYS A 89 -14.99 14.65 5.75
CA LYS A 89 -13.66 14.91 6.31
C LYS A 89 -12.92 16.03 5.55
N GLU A 90 -12.93 16.02 4.23
CA GLU A 90 -12.23 17.02 3.41
C GLU A 90 -12.90 18.39 3.52
N ARG A 91 -14.23 18.44 3.63
CA ARG A 91 -14.98 19.66 3.90
C ARG A 91 -14.65 20.25 5.27
N GLU A 92 -14.68 19.42 6.32
CA GLU A 92 -14.40 19.85 7.70
C GLU A 92 -12.94 20.28 7.89
N LYS A 93 -12.00 19.48 7.39
CA LYS A 93 -10.57 19.66 7.65
C LYS A 93 -9.89 20.64 6.69
N ASN A 94 -10.28 20.58 5.42
CA ASN A 94 -9.57 21.28 4.34
C ASN A 94 -10.45 22.34 3.65
N HIS A 95 -11.74 22.45 4.01
CA HIS A 95 -12.69 23.40 3.41
C HIS A 95 -12.85 23.22 1.89
N ILE A 96 -12.81 21.96 1.43
CA ILE A 96 -12.99 21.59 0.04
C ILE A 96 -14.39 20.99 -0.11
N ASP A 97 -15.20 21.57 -0.99
CA ASP A 97 -16.49 21.00 -1.37
C ASP A 97 -16.26 19.99 -2.52
N LEU A 98 -16.60 18.72 -2.26
CA LEU A 98 -16.48 17.60 -3.20
C LEU A 98 -17.85 16.95 -3.40
N ASP A 99 -18.10 16.42 -4.60
CA ASP A 99 -19.21 15.51 -4.86
C ASP A 99 -18.74 14.05 -4.81
N ILE A 100 -19.69 13.11 -4.76
CA ILE A 100 -19.42 11.67 -4.75
C ILE A 100 -18.51 11.27 -5.92
N GLY A 101 -18.72 11.85 -7.11
CA GLY A 101 -17.93 11.59 -8.31
C GLY A 101 -16.46 12.03 -8.23
N ASP A 102 -16.09 12.88 -7.27
CA ASP A 102 -14.71 13.38 -7.12
C ASP A 102 -13.83 12.47 -6.26
N VAL A 103 -14.41 11.43 -5.64
CA VAL A 103 -13.72 10.55 -4.70
C VAL A 103 -13.70 9.11 -5.21
N VAL A 104 -12.49 8.57 -5.35
CA VAL A 104 -12.20 7.16 -5.64
C VAL A 104 -11.35 6.56 -4.52
N ILE A 105 -11.68 5.34 -4.09
CA ILE A 105 -10.91 4.60 -3.09
C ILE A 105 -9.84 3.75 -3.78
N THR A 106 -8.63 3.79 -3.25
CA THR A 106 -7.49 3.02 -3.76
C THR A 106 -6.80 2.25 -2.64
N THR A 107 -6.01 1.25 -3.03
CA THR A 107 -5.14 0.44 -2.18
C THR A 107 -3.93 1.26 -1.74
N GLY A 108 -4.19 2.13 -0.77
CA GLY A 108 -3.22 3.13 -0.33
C GLY A 108 -2.85 4.13 -1.42
N VAL A 109 -1.90 5.01 -1.10
CA VAL A 109 -1.47 6.10 -2.00
C VAL A 109 -0.69 5.57 -3.22
N THR A 110 -0.07 4.38 -3.12
CA THR A 110 0.69 3.79 -4.22
C THR A 110 -0.18 3.53 -5.44
N GLU A 111 -1.36 2.96 -5.27
CA GLU A 111 -2.29 2.74 -6.39
C GLU A 111 -2.83 4.06 -6.95
N ALA A 112 -3.12 5.05 -6.10
CA ALA A 112 -3.54 6.38 -6.57
C ALA A 112 -2.50 7.03 -7.50
N ILE A 113 -1.21 7.00 -7.13
CA ILE A 113 -0.14 7.51 -7.98
C ILE A 113 -0.06 6.74 -9.29
N GLN A 114 -0.15 5.41 -9.24
CA GLN A 114 -0.13 4.57 -10.44
C GLN A 114 -1.28 4.90 -11.38
N ALA A 115 -2.50 5.05 -10.85
CA ALA A 115 -3.69 5.39 -11.63
C ALA A 115 -3.52 6.75 -12.32
N VAL A 116 -3.10 7.79 -11.58
CA VAL A 116 -2.88 9.13 -12.13
C VAL A 116 -1.80 9.13 -13.22
N VAL A 117 -0.66 8.48 -12.97
CA VAL A 117 0.44 8.41 -13.94
C VAL A 117 0.06 7.61 -15.19
N ALA A 118 -0.72 6.54 -15.04
CA ALA A 118 -1.17 5.73 -16.17
C ALA A 118 -2.29 6.39 -17.00
N ALA A 119 -3.05 7.30 -16.40
CA ALA A 119 -4.09 8.08 -17.07
C ALA A 119 -3.57 9.36 -17.75
N SER A 120 -2.28 9.70 -17.53
CA SER A 120 -1.61 10.89 -18.09
C SER A 120 -1.01 10.65 -19.47
#